data_AF-A0A1A9VJS8-F1
#
_entry.id   AF-A0A1A9VJS8-F1
#
_cell.length_a   1.000
_cell.length_b   1.000
_cell.length_c   1.000
_cell.angle_alpha   90.00
_cell.angle_beta   90.00
_cell.angle_gamma   90.00
#
_symmetry.space_group_name_H-M   'P 1'
#
loop_
_entity.id
_entity.type
_entity.pdbx_description
1 polymer ?
#
loop_
_entity_poly.entity_id
_entity_poly.type
_entity_poly.pdbx_seq_one_letter_code
_entity_poly.pdbx_strand_id
1 'polypeptide(L)'
;MYFENDATSRTGMTLGKINDVPFPMLFCLLFMAALTIVISVDRLKKIHWLLVINVIVLFCVGIAVQYSSAGGKILSFLDSSVDPLGIGYNAQQSQIAIGSGGLLGKGFVNGSQTQLGFLPEERTDFAFAVLSEEWGFLVFMLDEMREECGVFGISCNQSAAFNSILALHALQHRGQESFGVVTSNNDKLHSYHFQGQVSSVFDDIDEIKKSLPGDCAIGHVRYSTSGSKFAVQPMFGKSGKFGDFAIAHNGNLINISPIREQLIKQECVFQSDIDTEVVVHLTASGEKDSFLESFIYALKQIQGAYSFVAINQEVVIGVRDPSGIRPLVLGKLNGSYVLASETCALDIINAEFVREIEPGELVTISSDSKLASMFPFPQQKSSFCIFEYVYFSRPDSIMENRSIYDIRKEIGRILAEESPPKNNVNMVVPIPDSGIPAAIGYAKHSGLPMELGIIRNHYIGRTFIQPTAEVRKVRIKLKFNANKHTLKGKNIILIDDSIVRGSTLTNIIVMLKDAGVKEIHLKISSPPIKHSCFYGIDTPECKDLIAANKSVEEIKEVIGVDSLAFLSIDGLYQAVKGEVRNNATPQYCDACFTGSTVSSILPTSSDSAIDMVSIPTGPEVLNKNLR
;
A
#
# COMPACT_ATOMS: atom_id res chain seq x y z
N MET A 1 -0.05 -61.55 13.57
CA MET A 1 -0.96 -62.62 13.11
C MET A 1 -2.16 -61.93 12.47
N TYR A 2 -2.42 -61.93 11.17
CA TYR A 2 -1.75 -62.44 9.98
C TYR A 2 -1.91 -61.35 8.91
N PHE A 3 -0.79 -60.92 8.33
CA PHE A 3 -0.68 -60.21 7.06
C PHE A 3 -0.08 -61.20 6.07
N GLU A 4 -0.44 -61.06 4.78
CA GLU A 4 0.18 -61.54 3.53
C GLU A 4 -0.98 -61.72 2.53
N ASN A 5 -0.98 -61.31 1.26
CA ASN A 5 -0.04 -60.82 0.24
C ASN A 5 -0.94 -60.05 -0.77
N ASP A 6 -0.52 -59.24 -1.74
CA ASP A 6 0.73 -59.14 -2.47
C ASP A 6 0.74 -57.81 -3.24
N ALA A 7 1.91 -57.22 -3.38
CA ALA A 7 2.18 -56.19 -4.37
C ALA A 7 2.64 -56.89 -5.66
N THR A 8 2.11 -56.53 -6.83
CA THR A 8 2.88 -56.56 -8.09
C THR A 8 2.11 -55.93 -9.24
N SER A 9 2.79 -54.97 -9.87
CA SER A 9 2.80 -54.66 -11.31
C SER A 9 1.47 -54.59 -12.08
N ARG A 10 1.19 -53.42 -12.66
CA ARG A 10 0.83 -53.30 -14.09
C ARG A 10 0.93 -51.85 -14.55
N THR A 11 2.09 -51.53 -15.12
CA THR A 11 2.19 -50.66 -16.29
C THR A 11 1.14 -51.07 -17.32
N GLY A 12 0.24 -50.15 -17.65
CA GLY A 12 -0.73 -50.32 -18.73
C GLY A 12 -1.30 -48.96 -19.09
N MET A 13 -0.66 -48.28 -20.05
CA MET A 13 -1.29 -47.22 -20.83
C MET A 13 -2.57 -47.79 -21.46
N THR A 14 -3.73 -47.45 -20.91
CA THR A 14 -5.02 -47.67 -21.56
C THR A 14 -5.35 -46.44 -22.40
N LEU A 15 -5.48 -46.65 -23.72
CA LEU A 15 -6.02 -45.67 -24.66
C LEU A 15 -7.32 -45.08 -24.12
N GLY A 16 -7.41 -43.74 -24.12
CA GLY A 16 -8.61 -43.01 -23.74
C GLY A 16 -9.83 -43.46 -24.55
N LYS A 17 -10.89 -43.83 -23.84
CA LYS A 17 -12.19 -44.18 -24.44
C LYS A 17 -12.82 -42.91 -25.03
N ILE A 18 -13.36 -43.02 -26.25
CA ILE A 18 -14.06 -41.96 -27.00
C ILE A 18 -15.37 -41.47 -26.30
N ASN A 19 -15.74 -42.06 -25.16
CA ASN A 19 -16.99 -41.79 -24.47
C ASN A 19 -16.97 -40.53 -23.57
N ASP A 20 -15.83 -39.85 -23.41
CA ASP A 20 -15.70 -38.68 -22.52
C ASP A 20 -15.77 -37.33 -23.25
N VAL A 21 -16.20 -37.30 -24.52
CA VAL A 21 -16.38 -36.04 -25.25
C VAL A 21 -17.71 -35.40 -24.84
N PRO A 22 -17.72 -34.17 -24.29
CA PRO A 22 -18.95 -33.48 -23.93
C PRO A 22 -19.88 -33.40 -25.14
N PHE A 23 -21.16 -33.72 -24.96
CA PHE A 23 -22.18 -33.72 -26.02
C PHE A 23 -22.12 -32.50 -26.98
N PRO A 24 -21.91 -31.24 -26.53
CA PRO A 24 -21.75 -30.10 -27.44
C PRO A 24 -20.50 -30.17 -28.33
N MET A 25 -19.40 -30.71 -27.80
CA MET A 25 -18.16 -30.86 -28.56
C MET A 25 -18.30 -31.96 -29.62
N LEU A 26 -19.02 -33.04 -29.30
CA LEU A 26 -19.38 -34.10 -30.25
C LEU A 26 -20.29 -33.58 -31.36
N PHE A 27 -21.27 -32.72 -31.02
CA PHE A 27 -22.17 -32.11 -31.99
C PHE A 27 -21.44 -31.16 -32.96
N CYS A 28 -20.53 -30.32 -32.46
CA CYS A 28 -19.69 -29.46 -33.30
C CYS A 28 -18.78 -30.28 -34.23
N LEU A 29 -18.21 -31.39 -33.75
CA LEU A 29 -17.38 -32.27 -34.57
C LEU A 29 -18.18 -32.97 -35.69
N LEU A 30 -19.39 -33.45 -35.38
CA LEU A 30 -20.30 -34.04 -36.37
C LEU A 30 -20.76 -33.01 -37.41
N PHE A 31 -21.01 -31.76 -36.99
CA PHE A 31 -21.35 -30.67 -37.90
C PHE A 31 -20.19 -30.35 -38.86
N MET A 32 -18.96 -30.21 -38.33
CA MET A 32 -17.77 -29.94 -39.15
C MET A 32 -17.49 -31.09 -40.14
N ALA A 33 -17.67 -32.34 -39.71
CA ALA A 33 -17.55 -33.50 -40.59
C ALA A 33 -18.62 -33.49 -41.70
N ALA A 34 -19.88 -33.22 -41.37
CA ALA A 34 -20.97 -33.13 -42.35
C ALA A 34 -20.74 -31.98 -43.36
N LEU A 35 -20.30 -30.82 -42.88
CA LEU A 35 -20.00 -29.66 -43.72
C LEU A 35 -18.82 -29.94 -44.67
N THR A 36 -17.79 -30.64 -44.18
CA THR A 36 -16.63 -31.04 -44.99
C THR A 36 -17.04 -32.04 -46.09
N ILE A 37 -17.89 -33.02 -45.77
CA ILE A 37 -18.41 -33.97 -46.76
C ILE A 37 -19.22 -33.24 -47.83
N VAL A 38 -20.08 -32.30 -47.42
CA VAL A 38 -20.87 -31.50 -48.37
C VAL A 38 -19.95 -30.68 -49.27
N ILE A 39 -18.92 -30.02 -48.74
CA ILE A 39 -17.98 -29.21 -49.53
C ILE A 39 -17.11 -30.07 -50.49
N SER A 40 -16.82 -31.33 -50.14
CA SER A 40 -15.89 -32.19 -50.88
C SER A 40 -16.48 -32.88 -52.12
N VAL A 41 -17.80 -32.81 -52.32
CA VAL A 41 -18.47 -33.43 -53.48
C VAL A 41 -18.52 -32.40 -54.62
N ASP A 42 -17.78 -32.57 -55.71
CA ASP A 42 -17.61 -31.50 -56.73
C ASP A 42 -18.68 -31.51 -57.86
N ARG A 43 -19.64 -32.44 -57.83
CA ARG A 43 -20.52 -32.74 -58.99
C ARG A 43 -21.96 -32.22 -58.95
N LEU A 44 -22.41 -31.47 -57.92
CA LEU A 44 -23.84 -31.13 -57.72
C LEU A 44 -24.10 -29.63 -57.50
N LYS A 45 -23.64 -28.77 -58.42
CA LYS A 45 -23.58 -27.30 -58.26
C LYS A 45 -24.87 -26.55 -57.87
N LYS A 46 -26.08 -27.11 -58.04
CA LYS A 46 -27.36 -26.48 -57.60
C LYS A 46 -27.98 -27.09 -56.34
N ILE A 47 -27.66 -28.33 -56.00
CA ILE A 47 -28.18 -29.00 -54.78
C ILE A 47 -27.25 -28.72 -53.58
N HIS A 48 -25.98 -28.40 -53.84
CA HIS A 48 -24.97 -28.04 -52.85
C HIS A 48 -25.40 -26.97 -51.86
N TRP A 49 -25.90 -25.84 -52.37
CA TRP A 49 -26.25 -24.71 -51.51
C TRP A 49 -27.43 -25.02 -50.59
N LEU A 50 -28.40 -25.80 -51.05
CA LEU A 50 -29.54 -26.23 -50.22
C LEU A 50 -29.11 -27.17 -49.09
N LEU A 51 -28.14 -28.06 -49.35
CA LEU A 51 -27.58 -28.96 -48.33
C LEU A 51 -26.77 -28.19 -47.28
N VAL A 52 -25.91 -27.25 -47.71
CA VAL A 52 -25.15 -26.39 -46.80
C VAL A 52 -26.09 -25.55 -45.93
N ILE A 53 -27.12 -24.95 -46.51
CA ILE A 53 -28.10 -24.15 -45.77
C ILE A 53 -28.85 -25.02 -44.74
N ASN A 54 -29.31 -26.22 -45.10
CA ASN A 54 -29.99 -27.10 -44.15
C ASN A 54 -29.09 -27.56 -43.00
N VAL A 55 -27.82 -27.86 -43.28
CA VAL A 55 -26.84 -28.23 -42.26
C VAL A 55 -26.59 -27.05 -41.30
N ILE A 56 -26.45 -25.83 -41.82
CA ILE A 56 -26.31 -24.61 -41.00
C ILE A 56 -27.58 -24.36 -40.17
N VAL A 57 -28.77 -24.52 -40.74
CA VAL A 57 -30.04 -24.35 -40.02
C VAL A 57 -30.17 -25.36 -38.89
N LEU A 58 -29.86 -26.65 -39.13
CA LEU A 58 -29.86 -27.69 -38.09
C LEU A 58 -28.86 -27.38 -36.96
N PHE A 59 -27.70 -26.82 -37.30
CA PHE A 59 -26.71 -26.38 -36.30
C PHE A 59 -27.22 -25.20 -35.47
N CYS A 60 -27.81 -24.19 -36.11
CA CYS A 60 -28.42 -23.05 -35.41
C CYS A 60 -29.58 -23.49 -34.51
N VAL A 61 -30.42 -24.44 -34.95
CA VAL A 61 -31.49 -25.02 -34.12
C VAL A 61 -30.92 -25.81 -32.94
N GLY A 62 -29.86 -26.58 -33.14
CA GLY A 62 -29.15 -27.28 -32.06
C GLY A 62 -28.60 -26.32 -31.00
N ILE A 63 -27.96 -25.23 -31.42
CA ILE A 63 -27.50 -24.17 -30.51
C ILE A 63 -28.67 -23.49 -29.80
N ALA A 64 -29.77 -23.20 -30.50
CA ALA A 64 -30.94 -22.54 -29.92
C ALA A 64 -31.64 -23.42 -28.85
N VAL A 65 -31.76 -24.73 -29.09
CA VAL A 65 -32.30 -25.69 -28.12
C VAL A 65 -31.38 -25.81 -26.89
N GLN A 66 -30.07 -25.76 -27.10
CA GLN A 66 -29.11 -25.79 -26.00
C GLN A 66 -29.13 -24.49 -25.17
N TYR A 67 -29.25 -23.33 -25.82
CA TYR A 67 -29.43 -22.04 -25.16
C TYR A 67 -30.77 -21.93 -24.42
N SER A 68 -31.86 -22.54 -24.92
CA SER A 68 -33.14 -22.53 -24.19
C SER A 68 -33.05 -23.29 -22.86
N SER A 69 -32.24 -24.36 -22.79
CA SER A 69 -31.94 -25.06 -21.53
C SER A 69 -31.00 -24.28 -20.59
N ALA A 70 -30.19 -23.36 -21.13
CA ALA A 70 -29.28 -22.51 -20.35
C ALA A 70 -29.97 -21.25 -19.80
N GLY A 71 -31.11 -20.85 -20.40
CA GLY A 71 -31.87 -19.67 -19.99
C GLY A 71 -32.28 -19.69 -18.51
N GLY A 72 -32.65 -20.86 -17.97
CA GLY A 72 -32.98 -21.02 -16.55
C GLY A 72 -31.79 -20.81 -15.61
N LYS A 73 -30.55 -21.09 -16.05
CA LYS A 73 -29.33 -20.85 -15.25
C LYS A 73 -28.92 -19.38 -15.24
N ILE A 74 -29.15 -18.66 -16.35
CA ILE A 74 -28.87 -17.23 -16.44
C ILE A 74 -29.93 -16.43 -15.67
N LEU A 75 -31.22 -16.82 -15.78
CA LEU A 75 -32.28 -16.19 -14.99
C LEU A 75 -32.11 -16.43 -13.50
N SER A 76 -31.76 -17.65 -13.06
CA SER A 76 -31.52 -17.94 -11.63
C SER A 76 -30.24 -17.30 -11.09
N PHE A 77 -29.24 -17.04 -11.94
CA PHE A 77 -28.07 -16.24 -11.57
C PHE A 77 -28.43 -14.76 -11.35
N LEU A 78 -29.31 -14.20 -12.20
CA LEU A 78 -29.78 -12.82 -12.07
C LEU A 78 -30.81 -12.65 -10.94
N ASP A 79 -31.64 -13.67 -10.72
CA ASP A 79 -32.65 -13.70 -9.68
C ASP A 79 -32.84 -15.13 -9.13
N SER A 80 -32.19 -15.41 -8.00
CA SER A 80 -32.25 -16.71 -7.33
C SER A 80 -33.63 -17.05 -6.74
N SER A 81 -34.57 -16.09 -6.69
CA SER A 81 -35.93 -16.31 -6.20
C SER A 81 -36.85 -17.01 -7.20
N VAL A 82 -36.43 -17.10 -8.46
CA VAL A 82 -37.18 -17.76 -9.53
C VAL A 82 -37.22 -19.29 -9.36
N ASP A 83 -36.21 -19.88 -8.72
CA ASP A 83 -36.15 -21.31 -8.39
C ASP A 83 -35.44 -21.55 -7.04
N PRO A 84 -36.13 -21.27 -5.92
CA PRO A 84 -35.53 -21.26 -4.58
C PRO A 84 -35.23 -22.67 -4.04
N LEU A 85 -35.80 -23.73 -4.62
CA LEU A 85 -35.60 -25.13 -4.20
C LEU A 85 -34.76 -25.95 -5.18
N GLY A 86 -34.49 -25.42 -6.38
CA GLY A 86 -33.63 -26.04 -7.38
C GLY A 86 -32.31 -25.30 -7.55
N ILE A 87 -32.11 -24.66 -8.70
CA ILE A 87 -30.81 -24.10 -9.10
C ILE A 87 -30.41 -22.88 -8.23
N GLY A 88 -31.40 -22.11 -7.74
CA GLY A 88 -31.17 -20.93 -6.90
C GLY A 88 -30.97 -21.23 -5.41
N TYR A 89 -31.18 -22.49 -4.98
CA TYR A 89 -31.20 -22.88 -3.56
C TYR A 89 -29.92 -22.47 -2.81
N ASN A 90 -28.75 -22.86 -3.30
CA ASN A 90 -27.50 -22.55 -2.60
C ASN A 90 -27.18 -21.06 -2.60
N ALA A 91 -27.57 -20.32 -3.64
CA ALA A 91 -27.39 -18.87 -3.72
C ALA A 91 -28.27 -18.15 -2.68
N GLN A 92 -29.52 -18.59 -2.50
CA GLN A 92 -30.40 -18.07 -1.45
C GLN A 92 -29.90 -18.43 -0.06
N GLN A 93 -29.51 -19.68 0.19
CA GLN A 93 -28.96 -20.08 1.49
C GLN A 93 -27.68 -19.31 1.82
N SER A 94 -26.88 -18.96 0.81
CA SER A 94 -25.71 -18.09 0.98
C SER A 94 -26.07 -16.67 1.39
N GLN A 95 -27.08 -16.07 0.75
CA GLN A 95 -27.57 -14.75 1.10
C GLN A 95 -28.17 -14.73 2.51
N ILE A 96 -28.92 -15.77 2.87
CA ILE A 96 -29.50 -15.94 4.21
C ILE A 96 -28.37 -16.08 5.24
N ALA A 97 -27.34 -16.87 4.99
CA ALA A 97 -26.19 -17.04 5.88
C ALA A 97 -25.48 -15.70 6.12
N ILE A 98 -25.18 -14.94 5.06
CA ILE A 98 -24.55 -13.61 5.16
C ILE A 98 -25.44 -12.66 5.97
N GLY A 99 -26.74 -12.60 5.67
CA GLY A 99 -27.69 -11.76 6.39
C GLY A 99 -27.84 -12.16 7.86
N SER A 100 -27.79 -13.45 8.16
CA SER A 100 -27.93 -13.98 9.51
C SER A 100 -26.73 -13.66 10.41
N GLY A 101 -25.52 -13.57 9.84
CA GLY A 101 -24.32 -13.18 10.58
C GLY A 101 -24.30 -11.72 11.01
N GLY A 102 -25.05 -10.85 10.33
CA GLY A 102 -25.02 -9.42 10.59
C GLY A 102 -23.61 -8.81 10.52
N LEU A 103 -23.39 -7.71 11.24
CA LEU A 103 -22.09 -7.02 11.23
C LEU A 103 -20.99 -7.74 12.05
N LEU A 104 -21.38 -8.42 13.13
CA LEU A 104 -20.46 -8.96 14.15
C LEU A 104 -20.29 -10.49 14.12
N GLY A 105 -21.12 -11.20 13.36
CA GLY A 105 -21.10 -12.66 13.29
C GLY A 105 -21.85 -13.34 14.43
N LYS A 106 -22.09 -14.64 14.28
CA LYS A 106 -22.69 -15.51 15.31
C LYS A 106 -21.69 -16.23 16.22
N GLY A 107 -20.39 -16.11 15.93
CA GLY A 107 -19.31 -16.83 16.61
C GLY A 107 -18.84 -18.06 15.83
N PHE A 108 -17.59 -18.46 16.06
CA PHE A 108 -16.95 -19.59 15.38
C PHE A 108 -17.72 -20.90 15.63
N VAL A 109 -18.03 -21.63 14.54
CA VAL A 109 -18.83 -22.87 14.55
C VAL A 109 -20.29 -22.64 14.98
N ASN A 110 -20.78 -21.41 15.14
CA ASN A 110 -22.18 -21.15 15.52
C ASN A 110 -23.05 -20.69 14.33
N GLY A 111 -22.58 -20.89 13.09
CA GLY A 111 -23.32 -20.57 11.88
C GLY A 111 -24.55 -21.47 11.74
N SER A 112 -25.74 -20.88 11.69
CA SER A 112 -26.99 -21.65 11.61
C SER A 112 -27.17 -22.34 10.26
N GLN A 113 -26.79 -21.71 9.15
CA GLN A 113 -26.90 -22.34 7.84
C GLN A 113 -25.86 -23.44 7.64
N THR A 114 -24.70 -23.26 8.25
CA THR A 114 -23.58 -24.21 8.20
C THR A 114 -23.85 -25.45 9.06
N GLN A 115 -24.21 -25.27 10.34
CA GLN A 115 -24.49 -26.40 11.25
C GLN A 115 -25.68 -27.26 10.83
N LEU A 116 -26.69 -26.64 10.21
CA LEU A 116 -27.89 -27.35 9.76
C LEU A 116 -27.72 -27.98 8.37
N GLY A 117 -26.52 -27.90 7.77
CA GLY A 117 -26.19 -28.53 6.50
C GLY A 117 -26.86 -27.91 5.27
N PHE A 118 -27.31 -26.66 5.37
CA PHE A 118 -27.92 -25.92 4.26
C PHE A 118 -26.89 -25.43 3.23
N LEU A 119 -25.61 -25.32 3.64
CA LEU A 119 -24.48 -25.05 2.77
C LEU A 119 -23.41 -26.14 2.94
N PRO A 120 -22.85 -26.71 1.85
CA PRO A 120 -21.81 -27.73 1.95
C PRO A 120 -20.46 -27.14 2.43
N GLU A 121 -19.80 -27.79 3.39
CA GLU A 121 -18.61 -27.28 4.12
C GLU A 121 -17.30 -27.15 3.32
N GLU A 122 -16.51 -26.15 3.74
CA GLU A 122 -15.06 -25.85 3.65
C GLU A 122 -14.25 -25.99 2.35
N ARG A 123 -14.77 -26.55 1.24
CA ARG A 123 -14.06 -26.60 -0.06
C ARG A 123 -14.90 -26.23 -1.27
N THR A 124 -16.00 -25.51 -1.09
CA THR A 124 -16.93 -25.11 -2.16
C THR A 124 -17.12 -23.59 -2.20
N ASP A 125 -17.74 -23.09 -3.28
CA ASP A 125 -18.01 -21.66 -3.57
C ASP A 125 -18.84 -20.90 -2.50
N PHE A 126 -19.17 -21.54 -1.37
CA PHE A 126 -20.04 -21.02 -0.30
C PHE A 126 -19.29 -20.66 0.99
N ALA A 127 -17.97 -20.84 1.03
CA ALA A 127 -17.18 -20.55 2.22
C ALA A 127 -17.25 -19.06 2.63
N PHE A 128 -17.41 -18.13 1.67
CA PHE A 128 -17.73 -16.73 1.99
C PHE A 128 -19.00 -16.56 2.84
N ALA A 129 -20.07 -17.27 2.51
CA ALA A 129 -21.36 -17.14 3.18
C ALA A 129 -21.33 -17.72 4.60
N VAL A 130 -20.74 -18.91 4.74
CA VAL A 130 -20.45 -19.56 6.03
C VAL A 130 -19.63 -18.64 6.93
N LEU A 131 -18.53 -18.11 6.40
CA LEU A 131 -17.66 -17.26 7.20
C LEU A 131 -18.32 -15.92 7.54
N SER A 132 -19.13 -15.34 6.65
CA SER A 132 -19.88 -14.10 6.91
C SER A 132 -20.91 -14.32 8.02
N GLU A 133 -21.56 -15.48 8.03
CA GLU A 133 -22.50 -15.88 9.07
C GLU A 133 -21.81 -15.97 10.45
N GLU A 134 -20.66 -16.64 10.49
CA GLU A 134 -19.96 -16.90 11.75
C GLU A 134 -19.21 -15.68 12.30
N TRP A 135 -18.58 -14.89 11.42
CA TRP A 135 -17.63 -13.86 11.85
C TRP A 135 -18.09 -12.43 11.54
N GLY A 136 -19.19 -12.26 10.81
CA GLY A 136 -19.74 -10.96 10.46
C GLY A 136 -19.08 -10.30 9.25
N PHE A 137 -19.77 -9.31 8.70
CA PHE A 137 -19.37 -8.62 7.48
C PHE A 137 -18.11 -7.73 7.66
N LEU A 138 -17.86 -7.22 8.88
CA LEU A 138 -16.72 -6.33 9.18
C LEU A 138 -15.35 -6.99 8.99
N VAL A 139 -15.28 -8.33 9.00
CA VAL A 139 -14.03 -9.08 8.89
C VAL A 139 -13.39 -8.99 7.49
N PHE A 140 -14.14 -8.58 6.46
CA PHE A 140 -13.62 -8.56 5.08
C PHE A 140 -12.94 -7.24 4.66
N MET A 141 -12.98 -6.21 5.50
CA MET A 141 -12.43 -4.87 5.24
C MET A 141 -11.09 -4.67 5.96
N LEU A 142 -10.11 -5.54 5.69
CA LEU A 142 -8.76 -5.40 6.22
C LEU A 142 -7.96 -4.42 5.37
N ASP A 143 -7.69 -3.23 5.91
CA ASP A 143 -6.59 -2.40 5.44
C ASP A 143 -5.91 -1.71 6.62
N GLU A 144 -4.58 -1.67 6.57
CA GLU A 144 -3.70 -1.04 7.58
C GLU A 144 -3.13 0.22 6.94
N MET A 145 -3.00 1.33 7.69
CA MET A 145 -2.30 2.52 7.19
C MET A 145 -0.86 2.19 6.87
N ARG A 146 -0.36 2.70 5.74
CA ARG A 146 1.03 2.53 5.33
C ARG A 146 1.60 3.86 4.87
N GLU A 147 2.91 3.99 4.98
CA GLU A 147 3.58 5.15 4.41
C GLU A 147 3.77 4.94 2.92
N GLU A 148 3.90 6.04 2.19
CA GLU A 148 3.85 6.02 0.74
C GLU A 148 5.12 5.41 0.17
N CYS A 149 6.28 5.91 0.57
CA CYS A 149 7.50 5.68 -0.19
C CYS A 149 8.76 5.93 0.66
N GLY A 150 9.90 5.44 0.18
CA GLY A 150 11.22 5.81 0.69
C GLY A 150 12.12 6.20 -0.48
N VAL A 151 12.88 7.28 -0.35
CA VAL A 151 13.82 7.76 -1.38
C VAL A 151 15.26 7.61 -0.92
N PHE A 152 16.15 7.39 -1.88
CA PHE A 152 17.60 7.30 -1.69
C PHE A 152 18.34 7.99 -2.83
N GLY A 153 19.49 8.61 -2.55
CA GLY A 153 20.39 9.15 -3.56
C GLY A 153 21.85 9.06 -3.13
N ILE A 154 22.76 8.82 -4.06
CA ILE A 154 24.20 8.81 -3.82
C ILE A 154 24.94 9.33 -5.05
N SER A 155 26.02 10.09 -4.84
CA SER A 155 26.88 10.59 -5.91
C SER A 155 28.32 10.12 -5.76
N CYS A 156 29.03 9.94 -6.87
CA CYS A 156 30.47 9.67 -6.92
C CYS A 156 30.93 8.41 -6.14
N ASN A 157 30.20 7.32 -6.26
CA ASN A 157 30.51 6.07 -5.59
C ASN A 157 30.49 4.90 -6.57
N GLN A 158 31.61 4.20 -6.71
CA GLN A 158 31.75 3.05 -7.63
C GLN A 158 30.77 1.89 -7.35
N SER A 159 30.16 1.88 -6.17
CA SER A 159 29.14 0.90 -5.75
C SER A 159 27.75 1.54 -5.62
N ALA A 160 27.47 2.65 -6.32
CA ALA A 160 26.22 3.39 -6.21
C ALA A 160 24.97 2.52 -6.40
N ALA A 161 24.95 1.65 -7.42
CA ALA A 161 23.86 0.70 -7.65
C ALA A 161 23.63 -0.23 -6.43
N PHE A 162 24.70 -0.87 -5.93
CA PHE A 162 24.63 -1.81 -4.82
C PHE A 162 24.23 -1.14 -3.51
N ASN A 163 24.82 0.02 -3.20
CA ASN A 163 24.48 0.81 -2.02
C ASN A 163 23.03 1.29 -2.08
N SER A 164 22.52 1.65 -3.27
CA SER A 164 21.11 2.00 -3.44
C SER A 164 20.21 0.81 -3.12
N ILE A 165 20.50 -0.38 -3.65
CA ILE A 165 19.71 -1.60 -3.37
C ILE A 165 19.72 -1.92 -1.86
N LEU A 166 20.89 -1.87 -1.21
CA LEU A 166 20.99 -2.09 0.24
C LEU A 166 20.22 -1.06 1.07
N ALA A 167 20.36 0.23 0.76
CA ALA A 167 19.67 1.30 1.46
C ALA A 167 18.15 1.21 1.27
N LEU A 168 17.68 0.90 0.06
CA LEU A 168 16.27 0.66 -0.22
C LEU A 168 15.72 -0.55 0.55
N HIS A 169 16.51 -1.61 0.73
CA HIS A 169 16.13 -2.72 1.59
C HIS A 169 15.92 -2.27 3.06
N ALA A 170 16.76 -1.38 3.59
CA ALA A 170 16.55 -0.80 4.92
C ALA A 170 15.26 0.06 5.00
N LEU A 171 14.89 0.73 3.90
CA LEU A 171 13.66 1.53 3.78
C LEU A 171 12.43 0.71 3.36
N GLN A 172 12.54 -0.62 3.17
CA GLN A 172 11.46 -1.49 2.68
C GLN A 172 10.16 -1.39 3.51
N HIS A 173 10.25 -1.00 4.77
CA HIS A 173 9.09 -0.79 5.63
C HIS A 173 8.20 0.38 5.17
N ARG A 174 8.76 1.36 4.44
CA ARG A 174 8.03 2.47 3.80
C ARG A 174 7.35 2.12 2.48
N GLY A 175 7.68 0.97 1.89
CA GLY A 175 7.11 0.59 0.59
C GLY A 175 7.47 -0.84 0.23
N GLN A 176 6.46 -1.67 -0.03
CA GLN A 176 6.64 -3.12 -0.26
C GLN A 176 6.14 -3.58 -1.63
N GLU A 177 5.52 -2.70 -2.42
CA GLU A 177 4.85 -3.05 -3.68
C GLU A 177 5.81 -3.09 -4.85
N SER A 178 6.72 -2.13 -4.94
CA SER A 178 7.77 -2.08 -5.95
C SER A 178 8.98 -1.32 -5.46
N PHE A 179 10.10 -1.48 -6.16
CA PHE A 179 11.26 -0.62 -6.01
C PHE A 179 11.91 -0.34 -7.36
N GLY A 180 12.67 0.73 -7.43
CA GLY A 180 13.44 1.10 -8.62
C GLY A 180 14.74 1.78 -8.28
N VAL A 181 15.71 1.64 -9.16
CA VAL A 181 17.01 2.31 -9.10
C VAL A 181 17.33 2.88 -10.48
N VAL A 182 17.84 4.10 -10.48
CA VAL A 182 18.40 4.76 -11.67
C VAL A 182 19.84 5.13 -11.38
N THR A 183 20.75 4.76 -12.28
CA THR A 183 22.16 5.14 -12.22
C THR A 183 22.55 6.07 -13.36
N SER A 184 23.58 6.88 -13.14
CA SER A 184 24.21 7.73 -14.14
C SER A 184 25.68 7.39 -14.28
N ASN A 185 26.14 7.16 -15.51
CA ASN A 185 27.56 6.97 -15.86
C ASN A 185 28.19 8.22 -16.50
N ASN A 186 27.63 9.41 -16.23
CA ASN A 186 27.97 10.72 -16.83
C ASN A 186 27.67 10.87 -18.33
N ASP A 187 27.10 9.85 -18.98
CA ASP A 187 26.70 9.88 -20.39
C ASP A 187 25.19 9.67 -20.52
N LYS A 188 24.69 8.58 -19.94
CA LYS A 188 23.27 8.21 -19.98
C LYS A 188 22.80 7.68 -18.64
N LEU A 189 21.48 7.65 -18.50
CA LEU A 189 20.82 7.05 -17.37
C LEU A 189 20.45 5.59 -17.67
N HIS A 190 20.56 4.74 -16.65
CA HIS A 190 20.18 3.33 -16.71
C HIS A 190 19.19 3.04 -15.60
N SER A 191 18.22 2.15 -15.84
CA SER A 191 17.17 1.85 -14.89
C SER A 191 16.95 0.38 -14.65
N TYR A 192 16.51 0.10 -13.44
CA TYR A 192 16.00 -1.19 -13.04
C TYR A 192 14.76 -0.96 -12.19
N HIS A 193 13.61 -1.45 -12.66
CA HIS A 193 12.33 -1.38 -11.97
C HIS A 193 11.84 -2.80 -11.69
N PHE A 194 11.37 -3.04 -10.47
CA PHE A 194 10.91 -4.35 -10.04
C PHE A 194 9.61 -4.27 -9.24
N GLN A 195 8.66 -5.13 -9.60
CA GLN A 195 7.40 -5.31 -8.89
C GLN A 195 7.58 -6.35 -7.78
N GLY A 196 7.77 -5.87 -6.56
CA GLY A 196 7.99 -6.70 -5.38
C GLY A 196 8.90 -6.05 -4.36
N GLN A 197 9.41 -6.88 -3.45
CA GLN A 197 10.33 -6.45 -2.41
C GLN A 197 11.77 -6.45 -2.94
N VAL A 198 12.58 -5.54 -2.42
CA VAL A 198 14.03 -5.44 -2.66
C VAL A 198 14.73 -6.75 -2.28
N SER A 199 14.26 -7.42 -1.23
CA SER A 199 14.84 -8.70 -0.79
C SER A 199 14.78 -9.80 -1.87
N SER A 200 13.87 -9.70 -2.84
CA SER A 200 13.68 -10.69 -3.89
C SER A 200 14.76 -10.66 -4.98
N VAL A 201 15.64 -9.65 -4.98
CA VAL A 201 16.64 -9.49 -6.06
C VAL A 201 18.09 -9.71 -5.62
N PHE A 202 18.32 -10.10 -4.36
CA PHE A 202 19.68 -10.30 -3.84
C PHE A 202 20.41 -11.48 -4.51
N ASP A 203 19.68 -12.53 -4.90
CA ASP A 203 20.26 -13.68 -5.59
C ASP A 203 20.80 -13.29 -7.00
N ASP A 204 20.16 -12.31 -7.64
CA ASP A 204 20.50 -11.82 -8.99
C ASP A 204 21.27 -10.49 -8.97
N ILE A 205 21.79 -10.07 -7.80
CA ILE A 205 22.29 -8.71 -7.59
C ILE A 205 23.47 -8.34 -8.50
N ASP A 206 24.34 -9.30 -8.82
CA ASP A 206 25.48 -9.06 -9.70
C ASP A 206 25.07 -8.88 -11.16
N GLU A 207 23.96 -9.49 -11.60
CA GLU A 207 23.40 -9.24 -12.93
C GLU A 207 22.77 -7.85 -13.00
N ILE A 208 22.00 -7.49 -11.98
CA ILE A 208 21.36 -6.17 -11.87
C ILE A 208 22.40 -5.06 -11.81
N LYS A 209 23.50 -5.25 -11.08
CA LYS A 209 24.61 -4.29 -11.07
C LYS A 209 25.22 -4.07 -12.45
N LYS A 210 25.27 -5.09 -13.32
CA LYS A 210 25.79 -4.95 -14.68
C LYS A 210 24.86 -4.13 -15.57
N SER A 211 23.55 -4.16 -15.34
CA SER A 211 22.58 -3.32 -16.06
C SER A 211 22.48 -1.89 -15.53
N LEU A 212 23.08 -1.61 -14.37
CA LEU A 212 23.11 -0.31 -13.71
C LEU A 212 24.53 0.27 -13.58
N PRO A 213 25.26 0.53 -14.69
CA PRO A 213 26.58 1.12 -14.61
C PRO A 213 26.49 2.60 -14.18
N GLY A 214 27.53 3.08 -13.50
CA GLY A 214 27.66 4.47 -13.09
C GLY A 214 27.95 4.66 -11.61
N ASP A 215 28.43 5.87 -11.28
CA ASP A 215 28.88 6.21 -9.94
C ASP A 215 27.87 7.09 -9.18
N CYS A 216 26.78 7.49 -9.82
CA CYS A 216 25.69 8.23 -9.20
C CYS A 216 24.41 7.41 -9.33
N ALA A 217 23.55 7.45 -8.31
CA ALA A 217 22.29 6.74 -8.33
C ALA A 217 21.21 7.45 -7.50
N ILE A 218 19.96 7.25 -7.90
CA ILE A 218 18.79 7.46 -7.05
C ILE A 218 17.95 6.19 -7.00
N GLY A 219 17.24 6.01 -5.91
CA GLY A 219 16.44 4.84 -5.64
C GLY A 219 15.13 5.17 -4.96
N HIS A 220 14.18 4.25 -5.08
CA HIS A 220 12.86 4.40 -4.50
C HIS A 220 12.24 3.06 -4.12
N VAL A 221 11.54 3.00 -2.97
CA VAL A 221 10.60 1.93 -2.61
C VAL A 221 9.19 2.50 -2.54
N ARG A 222 8.20 1.76 -3.04
CA ARG A 222 6.83 2.24 -3.20
C ARG A 222 5.79 1.44 -2.43
N TYR A 223 4.81 2.16 -1.92
CA TYR A 223 3.46 1.75 -1.59
C TYR A 223 2.49 2.71 -2.29
N SER A 224 1.51 2.18 -3.00
CA SER A 224 0.53 3.00 -3.72
C SER A 224 -0.47 3.65 -2.78
N THR A 225 -0.52 4.96 -2.85
CA THR A 225 -1.41 5.87 -2.11
C THR A 225 -2.30 6.66 -3.07
N SER A 226 -1.68 7.15 -4.15
CA SER A 226 -2.31 7.66 -5.36
C SER A 226 -1.79 6.87 -6.58
N GLY A 227 -2.67 6.78 -7.58
CA GLY A 227 -2.39 6.09 -8.83
C GLY A 227 -2.25 4.57 -8.75
N SER A 228 -1.98 3.97 -9.90
CA SER A 228 -1.91 2.55 -10.18
C SER A 228 -0.82 1.87 -9.38
N LYS A 229 -1.10 0.66 -8.87
CA LYS A 229 -0.14 -0.22 -8.18
C LYS A 229 1.05 -0.64 -9.03
N PHE A 230 0.95 -0.47 -10.35
CA PHE A 230 1.96 -0.93 -11.29
C PHE A 230 3.00 0.13 -11.67
N ALA A 231 2.79 1.40 -11.32
CA ALA A 231 3.79 2.44 -11.56
C ALA A 231 5.01 2.26 -10.64
N VAL A 232 6.22 2.41 -11.16
CA VAL A 232 7.47 2.29 -10.38
C VAL A 232 8.26 3.56 -10.56
N GLN A 233 8.81 4.08 -9.45
CA GLN A 233 9.74 5.20 -9.46
C GLN A 233 11.17 4.67 -9.26
N PRO A 234 12.22 5.40 -9.67
CA PRO A 234 12.22 6.75 -10.26
C PRO A 234 11.61 6.86 -11.66
N MET A 235 10.91 7.96 -11.94
CA MET A 235 10.34 8.26 -13.25
C MET A 235 11.34 8.95 -14.16
N PHE A 236 11.41 8.50 -15.41
CA PHE A 236 12.28 9.09 -16.44
C PHE A 236 11.63 10.25 -17.15
N GLY A 237 12.41 11.30 -17.38
CA GLY A 237 12.09 12.42 -18.23
C GLY A 237 13.17 12.68 -19.26
N LYS A 238 12.79 13.36 -20.33
CA LYS A 238 13.71 13.81 -21.37
C LYS A 238 13.38 15.23 -21.78
N SER A 239 14.38 16.10 -21.78
CA SER A 239 14.29 17.46 -22.30
C SER A 239 15.23 17.64 -23.48
N GLY A 240 14.77 18.37 -24.49
CA GLY A 240 15.65 18.80 -25.60
C GLY A 240 16.74 19.78 -25.18
N LYS A 241 16.64 20.39 -24.00
CA LYS A 241 17.56 21.44 -23.52
C LYS A 241 18.72 20.88 -22.69
N PHE A 242 18.41 19.98 -21.75
CA PHE A 242 19.39 19.45 -20.78
C PHE A 242 19.41 17.92 -20.71
N GLY A 243 18.79 17.22 -21.67
CA GLY A 243 18.89 15.78 -21.82
C GLY A 243 18.00 14.96 -20.90
N ASP A 244 18.44 13.73 -20.64
CA ASP A 244 17.71 12.74 -19.85
C ASP A 244 17.87 13.00 -18.34
N PHE A 245 16.80 12.83 -17.58
CA PHE A 245 16.79 12.97 -16.12
C PHE A 245 15.83 11.95 -15.49
N ALA A 246 15.93 11.74 -14.18
CA ALA A 246 14.97 10.94 -13.43
C ALA A 246 14.62 11.57 -12.07
N ILE A 247 13.39 11.31 -11.60
CA ILE A 247 12.84 11.89 -10.38
C ILE A 247 12.16 10.79 -9.54
N ALA A 248 12.45 10.76 -8.24
CA ALA A 248 11.73 9.96 -7.26
C ALA A 248 11.21 10.82 -6.11
N HIS A 249 10.07 10.44 -5.57
CA HIS A 249 9.25 11.26 -4.69
C HIS A 249 8.71 10.44 -3.52
N ASN A 250 8.93 10.93 -2.29
CA ASN A 250 8.18 10.50 -1.11
C ASN A 250 7.27 11.62 -0.63
N GLY A 251 5.96 11.39 -0.67
CA GLY A 251 4.94 12.34 -0.23
C GLY A 251 3.71 12.33 -1.12
N ASN A 252 2.83 13.30 -0.91
CA ASN A 252 1.60 13.45 -1.71
C ASN A 252 1.45 14.90 -2.17
N LEU A 253 1.09 15.07 -3.45
CA LEU A 253 0.95 16.37 -4.10
C LEU A 253 -0.54 16.66 -4.37
N ILE A 254 -1.03 17.78 -3.87
CA ILE A 254 -2.46 18.05 -3.75
C ILE A 254 -3.05 18.70 -5.02
N ASN A 255 -2.29 19.57 -5.68
CA ASN A 255 -2.76 20.35 -6.82
C ASN A 255 -2.37 19.72 -8.18
N ILE A 256 -2.12 18.42 -8.23
CA ILE A 256 -1.61 17.75 -9.44
C ILE A 256 -2.67 17.55 -10.51
N SER A 257 -3.91 17.23 -10.14
CA SER A 257 -5.00 17.02 -11.11
C SER A 257 -5.17 18.20 -12.09
N PRO A 258 -5.32 19.47 -11.64
CA PRO A 258 -5.44 20.60 -12.56
C PRO A 258 -4.18 20.85 -13.40
N ILE A 259 -2.98 20.64 -12.84
CA ILE A 259 -1.71 20.76 -13.58
C ILE A 259 -1.64 19.72 -14.69
N ARG A 260 -2.04 18.48 -14.39
CA ARG A 260 -2.07 17.38 -15.35
C ARG A 260 -3.01 17.70 -16.52
N GLU A 261 -4.21 18.19 -16.26
CA GLU A 261 -5.15 18.60 -17.31
C GLU A 261 -4.59 19.70 -18.20
N GLN A 262 -3.85 20.67 -17.63
CA GLN A 262 -3.19 21.71 -18.40
C GLN A 262 -2.09 21.14 -19.31
N LEU A 263 -1.26 20.23 -18.79
CA LEU A 263 -0.21 19.58 -19.58
C LEU A 263 -0.80 18.72 -20.70
N ILE A 264 -1.90 18.02 -20.46
CA ILE A 264 -2.63 17.27 -21.50
C ILE A 264 -3.14 18.21 -22.61
N LYS A 265 -3.65 19.39 -22.26
CA LYS A 265 -4.05 20.43 -23.24
C LYS A 265 -2.86 20.97 -24.04
N GLN A 266 -1.65 20.88 -23.51
CA GLN A 266 -0.39 21.20 -24.19
C GLN A 266 0.19 19.97 -24.92
N GLU A 267 -0.63 18.95 -25.18
CA GLU A 267 -0.26 17.73 -25.92
C GLU A 267 0.79 16.86 -25.21
N CYS A 268 1.00 17.03 -23.90
CA CYS A 268 1.81 16.10 -23.11
C CYS A 268 1.07 14.76 -22.96
N VAL A 269 1.76 13.66 -23.29
CA VAL A 269 1.24 12.30 -23.16
C VAL A 269 1.74 11.68 -21.85
N PHE A 270 0.80 11.29 -21.00
CA PHE A 270 1.08 10.58 -19.75
C PHE A 270 0.92 9.07 -19.92
N GLN A 271 1.82 8.31 -19.32
CA GLN A 271 1.87 6.85 -19.33
C GLN A 271 1.43 6.23 -18.00
N SER A 272 1.36 7.03 -16.94
CA SER A 272 0.93 6.64 -15.61
C SER A 272 -0.03 7.66 -15.01
N ASP A 273 -0.56 7.35 -13.85
CA ASP A 273 -1.47 8.17 -13.05
C ASP A 273 -0.82 8.60 -11.73
N ILE A 274 0.51 8.49 -11.61
CA ILE A 274 1.25 8.92 -10.41
C ILE A 274 1.67 10.39 -10.52
N ASP A 275 1.66 11.06 -9.37
CA ASP A 275 1.93 12.48 -9.26
C ASP A 275 3.35 12.87 -9.72
N THR A 276 4.32 11.97 -9.55
CA THR A 276 5.72 12.18 -9.97
C THR A 276 5.84 12.41 -11.48
N GLU A 277 4.98 11.78 -12.30
CA GLU A 277 5.02 11.98 -13.76
C GLU A 277 4.64 13.41 -14.14
N VAL A 278 3.74 14.05 -13.39
CA VAL A 278 3.39 15.47 -13.60
C VAL A 278 4.58 16.37 -13.31
N VAL A 279 5.36 16.07 -12.26
CA VAL A 279 6.61 16.79 -11.96
C VAL A 279 7.65 16.59 -13.06
N VAL A 280 7.75 15.38 -13.62
CA VAL A 280 8.60 15.09 -14.78
C VAL A 280 8.20 15.94 -15.99
N HIS A 281 6.91 16.00 -16.34
CA HIS A 281 6.45 16.82 -17.46
C HIS A 281 6.66 18.31 -17.20
N LEU A 282 6.37 18.82 -16.01
CA LEU A 282 6.66 20.22 -15.65
C LEU A 282 8.15 20.56 -15.80
N THR A 283 9.02 19.63 -15.40
CA THR A 283 10.47 19.80 -15.50
C THR A 283 10.93 19.75 -16.95
N ALA A 284 10.42 18.83 -17.76
CA ALA A 284 10.78 18.68 -19.17
C ALA A 284 10.29 19.85 -20.04
N SER A 285 9.07 20.33 -19.79
CA SER A 285 8.41 21.40 -20.54
C SER A 285 8.81 22.81 -20.09
N GLY A 286 9.65 22.94 -19.06
CA GLY A 286 10.05 24.23 -18.53
C GLY A 286 10.83 25.11 -19.52
N GLU A 287 10.71 26.42 -19.35
CA GLU A 287 11.42 27.38 -20.21
C GLU A 287 12.93 27.43 -19.96
N LYS A 288 13.40 26.92 -18.81
CA LYS A 288 14.79 26.98 -18.39
C LYS A 288 15.68 26.03 -19.18
N ASP A 289 16.91 26.45 -19.42
CA ASP A 289 17.91 25.67 -20.16
C ASP A 289 18.71 24.71 -19.27
N SER A 290 18.63 24.89 -17.95
CA SER A 290 19.27 24.05 -16.94
C SER A 290 18.28 23.10 -16.29
N PHE A 291 18.70 21.84 -16.07
CA PHE A 291 17.92 20.85 -15.34
C PHE A 291 17.54 21.34 -13.93
N LEU A 292 18.51 21.88 -13.18
CA LEU A 292 18.29 22.38 -11.83
C LEU A 292 17.27 23.53 -11.81
N GLU A 293 17.41 24.49 -12.72
CA GLU A 293 16.49 25.64 -12.79
C GLU A 293 15.08 25.21 -13.22
N SER A 294 14.98 24.29 -14.17
CA SER A 294 13.69 23.77 -14.63
C SER A 294 13.00 22.94 -13.54
N PHE A 295 13.77 22.15 -12.79
CA PHE A 295 13.26 21.39 -11.65
C PHE A 295 12.78 22.32 -10.53
N ILE A 296 13.55 23.35 -10.17
CA ILE A 296 13.11 24.38 -9.20
C ILE A 296 11.82 25.07 -9.68
N TYR A 297 11.71 25.37 -10.99
CA TYR A 297 10.51 25.97 -11.56
C TYR A 297 9.29 25.04 -11.46
N ALA A 298 9.46 23.75 -11.70
CA ALA A 298 8.41 22.75 -11.51
C ALA A 298 7.97 22.68 -10.04
N LEU A 299 8.93 22.64 -9.10
CA LEU A 299 8.65 22.57 -7.67
C LEU A 299 7.91 23.80 -7.11
N LYS A 300 8.05 24.97 -7.74
CA LYS A 300 7.32 26.18 -7.37
C LYS A 300 5.83 26.15 -7.75
N GLN A 301 5.43 25.24 -8.63
CA GLN A 301 4.04 25.14 -9.10
C GLN A 301 3.24 24.08 -8.32
N ILE A 302 3.93 23.15 -7.66
CA ILE A 302 3.27 22.08 -6.90
C ILE A 302 3.01 22.49 -5.45
N GLN A 303 1.97 21.91 -4.88
CA GLN A 303 1.57 22.07 -3.49
C GLN A 303 1.41 20.69 -2.87
N GLY A 304 1.87 20.51 -1.64
CA GLY A 304 1.80 19.24 -0.94
C GLY A 304 2.95 19.07 0.03
N ALA A 305 3.16 17.83 0.44
CA ALA A 305 4.27 17.41 1.28
C ALA A 305 5.16 16.48 0.47
N TYR A 306 6.47 16.72 0.48
CA TYR A 306 7.38 15.97 -0.39
C TYR A 306 8.82 15.96 0.12
N SER A 307 9.50 14.86 -0.17
CA SER A 307 10.94 14.77 -0.28
C SER A 307 11.26 14.16 -1.63
N PHE A 308 11.99 14.90 -2.47
CA PHE A 308 12.42 14.39 -3.77
C PHE A 308 13.91 14.08 -3.77
N VAL A 309 14.25 13.07 -4.55
CA VAL A 309 15.59 12.90 -5.11
C VAL A 309 15.48 12.93 -6.63
N ALA A 310 16.40 13.61 -7.30
CA ALA A 310 16.43 13.70 -8.74
C ALA A 310 17.86 13.56 -9.26
N ILE A 311 18.02 13.08 -10.49
CA ILE A 311 19.33 12.85 -11.10
C ILE A 311 19.31 13.23 -12.58
N ASN A 312 20.40 13.77 -13.07
CA ASN A 312 20.74 13.78 -14.50
C ASN A 312 22.18 13.24 -14.69
N GLN A 313 22.78 13.48 -15.85
CA GLN A 313 24.14 13.04 -16.14
C GLN A 313 25.18 13.62 -15.16
N GLU A 314 24.94 14.79 -14.57
CA GLU A 314 25.97 15.58 -13.89
C GLU A 314 25.74 15.73 -12.38
N VAL A 315 24.49 15.69 -11.92
CA VAL A 315 24.11 16.08 -10.56
C VAL A 315 23.04 15.17 -9.97
N VAL A 316 23.18 14.88 -8.68
CA VAL A 316 22.14 14.34 -7.81
C VAL A 316 21.57 15.48 -6.97
N ILE A 317 20.24 15.59 -6.91
CA ILE A 317 19.52 16.64 -6.21
C ILE A 317 18.70 15.99 -5.10
N GLY A 318 18.69 16.58 -3.91
CA GLY A 318 17.76 16.29 -2.83
C GLY A 318 16.98 17.55 -2.48
N VAL A 319 15.68 17.44 -2.23
CA VAL A 319 14.88 18.60 -1.81
C VAL A 319 13.76 18.19 -0.89
N ARG A 320 13.50 19.05 0.10
CA ARG A 320 12.42 18.91 1.07
C ARG A 320 11.38 20.02 0.85
N ASP A 321 10.10 19.71 1.06
CA ASP A 321 9.04 20.71 0.94
C ASP A 321 9.27 21.91 1.89
N PRO A 322 8.74 23.11 1.57
CA PRO A 322 8.97 24.32 2.37
C PRO A 322 8.55 24.19 3.84
N SER A 323 7.55 23.35 4.14
CA SER A 323 7.10 23.07 5.51
C SER A 323 7.89 21.93 6.17
N GLY A 324 8.73 21.22 5.43
CA GLY A 324 9.55 20.12 5.92
C GLY A 324 8.73 18.94 6.45
N ILE A 325 7.59 18.61 5.85
CA ILE A 325 6.67 17.59 6.38
C ILE A 325 7.27 16.18 6.30
N ARG A 326 7.86 15.83 5.16
CA ARG A 326 8.46 14.51 4.91
C ARG A 326 9.94 14.49 5.28
N PRO A 327 10.50 13.37 5.77
CA PRO A 327 11.89 13.32 6.21
C PRO A 327 12.86 13.15 5.03
N LEU A 328 14.02 13.80 5.15
CA LEU A 328 15.16 13.62 4.26
C LEU A 328 16.44 13.95 5.03
N VAL A 329 17.39 13.02 5.03
CA VAL A 329 18.69 13.15 5.72
C VAL A 329 19.85 13.13 4.74
N LEU A 330 20.93 13.80 5.13
CA LEU A 330 22.22 13.80 4.46
C LEU A 330 23.21 12.94 5.24
N GLY A 331 23.84 12.01 4.53
CA GLY A 331 24.95 11.19 5.02
C GLY A 331 26.20 11.34 4.17
N LYS A 332 27.29 10.71 4.62
CA LYS A 332 28.57 10.69 3.92
C LYS A 332 29.18 9.28 3.93
N LEU A 333 29.58 8.78 2.76
CA LEU A 333 30.17 7.47 2.58
C LEU A 333 31.46 7.58 1.76
N ASN A 334 32.63 7.32 2.37
CA ASN A 334 33.92 7.32 1.66
C ASN A 334 34.20 8.59 0.82
N GLY A 335 33.74 9.76 1.29
CA GLY A 335 33.88 11.03 0.57
C GLY A 335 32.69 11.40 -0.31
N SER A 336 31.84 10.44 -0.67
CA SER A 336 30.56 10.63 -1.36
C SER A 336 29.48 11.15 -0.41
N TYR A 337 28.54 11.96 -0.92
CA TYR A 337 27.33 12.33 -0.17
C TYR A 337 26.17 11.39 -0.51
N VAL A 338 25.33 11.14 0.49
CA VAL A 338 24.17 10.24 0.44
C VAL A 338 22.93 10.99 0.92
N LEU A 339 21.80 10.78 0.28
CA LEU A 339 20.48 11.25 0.68
C LEU A 339 19.60 10.04 0.99
N ALA A 340 18.81 10.10 2.06
CA ALA A 340 17.87 9.03 2.38
C ALA A 340 16.65 9.58 3.13
N SER A 341 15.50 8.91 3.05
CA SER A 341 14.36 9.27 3.90
C SER A 341 14.64 9.09 5.40
N GLU A 342 15.51 8.15 5.77
CA GLU A 342 15.86 7.86 7.17
C GLU A 342 17.33 7.50 7.35
N THR A 343 17.84 7.73 8.56
CA THR A 343 19.23 7.38 8.93
C THR A 343 19.49 5.88 8.86
N CYS A 344 18.47 5.05 9.02
CA CYS A 344 18.58 3.60 8.99
C CYS A 344 19.04 3.05 7.63
N ALA A 345 18.87 3.83 6.54
CA ALA A 345 19.44 3.57 5.23
C ALA A 345 20.91 3.99 5.10
N LEU A 346 21.38 4.93 5.92
CA LEU A 346 22.79 5.29 6.03
C LEU A 346 23.54 4.19 6.80
N ASP A 347 22.96 3.69 7.89
CA ASP A 347 23.57 2.70 8.78
C ASP A 347 23.93 1.41 8.04
N ILE A 348 23.02 0.88 7.21
CA ILE A 348 23.23 -0.40 6.52
C ILE A 348 24.37 -0.35 5.49
N ILE A 349 24.66 0.83 4.93
CA ILE A 349 25.77 1.05 3.99
C ILE A 349 27.02 1.62 4.68
N ASN A 350 27.00 1.76 6.02
CA ASN A 350 28.05 2.38 6.83
C ASN A 350 28.37 3.83 6.45
N ALA A 351 27.34 4.60 6.06
CA ALA A 351 27.47 6.04 5.85
C ALA A 351 27.33 6.79 7.19
N GLU A 352 28.16 7.80 7.40
CA GLU A 352 28.08 8.71 8.55
C GLU A 352 26.88 9.65 8.38
N PHE A 353 26.02 9.77 9.40
CA PHE A 353 24.98 10.79 9.42
C PHE A 353 25.60 12.18 9.58
N VAL A 354 25.26 13.11 8.67
CA VAL A 354 25.77 14.49 8.70
C VAL A 354 24.74 15.42 9.34
N ARG A 355 23.53 15.47 8.78
CA ARG A 355 22.40 16.29 9.27
C ARG A 355 21.11 15.95 8.53
N GLU A 356 20.01 16.50 8.99
CA GLU A 356 18.77 16.58 8.21
C GLU A 356 18.84 17.64 7.12
N ILE A 357 18.08 17.43 6.04
CA ILE A 357 17.78 18.47 5.06
C ILE A 357 16.71 19.38 5.65
N GLU A 358 16.96 20.69 5.62
CA GLU A 358 16.09 21.69 6.24
C GLU A 358 14.79 21.90 5.45
N PRO A 359 13.70 22.38 6.09
CA PRO A 359 12.48 22.77 5.38
C PRO A 359 12.75 23.75 4.23
N GLY A 360 12.33 23.38 3.01
CA GLY A 360 12.56 24.17 1.80
C GLY A 360 14.01 24.18 1.29
N GLU A 361 14.90 23.38 1.87
CA GLU A 361 16.26 23.23 1.38
C GLU A 361 16.29 22.33 0.14
N LEU A 362 17.03 22.78 -0.86
CA LEU A 362 17.49 21.99 -1.99
C LEU A 362 19.00 21.85 -1.91
N VAL A 363 19.47 20.61 -1.94
CA VAL A 363 20.89 20.29 -2.02
C VAL A 363 21.24 19.69 -3.38
N THR A 364 22.39 20.07 -3.91
CA THR A 364 22.96 19.47 -5.11
C THR A 364 24.28 18.81 -4.78
N ILE A 365 24.49 17.64 -5.36
CA ILE A 365 25.72 16.86 -5.22
C ILE A 365 26.21 16.57 -6.64
N SER A 366 27.24 17.30 -7.07
CA SER A 366 27.86 17.13 -8.38
C SER A 366 28.62 15.80 -8.49
N SER A 367 28.99 15.44 -9.72
CA SER A 367 29.82 14.28 -10.05
C SER A 367 31.27 14.34 -9.54
N ASP A 368 31.69 15.45 -8.91
CA ASP A 368 32.95 15.59 -8.16
C ASP A 368 32.74 15.67 -6.64
N SER A 369 31.57 15.23 -6.14
CA SER A 369 31.17 15.20 -4.73
C SER A 369 31.08 16.56 -4.05
N LYS A 370 30.96 17.66 -4.80
CA LYS A 370 30.71 18.97 -4.19
C LYS A 370 29.25 19.09 -3.81
N LEU A 371 29.03 19.35 -2.52
CA LEU A 371 27.72 19.67 -1.97
C LEU A 371 27.48 21.18 -2.07
N ALA A 372 26.36 21.58 -2.65
CA ALA A 372 25.82 22.93 -2.52
C ALA A 372 24.42 22.87 -1.91
N SER A 373 24.06 23.90 -1.15
CA SER A 373 22.76 24.04 -0.48
C SER A 373 22.15 25.39 -0.85
N MET A 374 20.84 25.40 -1.11
CA MET A 374 20.08 26.60 -1.44
C MET A 374 18.63 26.49 -0.98
N PHE A 375 17.97 27.63 -0.79
CA PHE A 375 16.58 27.72 -0.36
C PHE A 375 15.78 28.48 -1.43
N PRO A 376 15.32 27.82 -2.50
CA PRO A 376 14.68 28.49 -3.63
C PRO A 376 13.21 28.85 -3.37
N PHE A 377 12.66 28.51 -2.20
CA PHE A 377 11.27 28.70 -1.82
C PHE A 377 11.12 29.74 -0.71
N PRO A 378 9.94 30.35 -0.54
CA PRO A 378 9.64 31.17 0.63
C PRO A 378 9.84 30.35 1.92
N GLN A 379 10.53 30.94 2.90
CA GLN A 379 10.74 30.28 4.18
C GLN A 379 9.41 30.08 4.89
N GLN A 380 9.18 28.86 5.41
CA GLN A 380 7.99 28.52 6.18
C GLN A 380 8.38 27.92 7.53
N LYS A 381 7.42 27.95 8.47
CA LYS A 381 7.59 27.26 9.75
C LYS A 381 7.56 25.75 9.50
N SER A 382 8.52 25.04 10.09
CA SER A 382 8.51 23.57 10.08
C SER A 382 7.20 23.02 10.64
N SER A 383 6.64 22.04 9.94
CA SER A 383 5.44 21.30 10.30
C SER A 383 5.70 19.81 10.09
N PHE A 384 6.81 19.29 10.62
CA PHE A 384 7.20 17.88 10.45
C PHE A 384 6.06 16.92 10.81
N CYS A 385 5.94 15.80 10.11
CA CYS A 385 4.87 14.84 10.34
C CYS A 385 5.02 14.18 11.72
N ILE A 386 4.11 14.45 12.65
CA ILE A 386 4.19 13.83 13.99
C ILE A 386 3.98 12.31 13.96
N PHE A 387 3.34 11.80 12.89
CA PHE A 387 3.03 10.37 12.75
C PHE A 387 4.28 9.51 12.46
N GLU A 388 5.38 10.11 12.01
CA GLU A 388 6.68 9.44 11.89
C GLU A 388 7.15 8.90 13.25
N TYR A 389 6.96 9.70 14.31
CA TYR A 389 7.26 9.30 15.69
C TYR A 389 6.34 8.20 16.20
N VAL A 390 5.07 8.19 15.78
CA VAL A 390 4.07 7.22 16.24
C VAL A 390 4.31 5.84 15.63
N TYR A 391 4.47 5.76 14.31
CA TYR A 391 4.37 4.47 13.60
C TYR A 391 5.38 4.27 12.47
N PHE A 392 5.51 5.23 11.55
CA PHE A 392 6.12 4.96 10.24
C PHE A 392 7.61 4.71 10.27
N SER A 393 8.36 5.58 10.95
CA SER A 393 9.81 5.47 10.99
C SER A 393 10.26 4.18 11.66
N ARG A 394 11.39 3.65 11.22
CA ARG A 394 12.02 2.51 11.89
C ARG A 394 12.51 2.96 13.28
N PRO A 395 12.34 2.15 14.35
CA PRO A 395 12.72 2.59 15.69
C PRO A 395 14.19 2.95 15.89
N ASP A 396 15.09 2.38 15.08
CA ASP A 396 16.53 2.66 15.07
C ASP A 396 16.90 3.91 14.27
N SER A 397 15.94 4.57 13.61
CA SER A 397 16.17 5.86 12.96
C SER A 397 16.29 7.01 13.96
N ILE A 398 16.97 8.07 13.53
CA ILE A 398 17.09 9.35 14.24
C ILE A 398 16.36 10.43 13.43
N MET A 399 15.48 11.19 14.09
CA MET A 399 14.77 12.34 13.51
C MET A 399 14.73 13.50 14.51
N GLU A 400 14.95 14.71 14.03
CA GLU A 400 15.20 15.92 14.81
C GLU A 400 16.21 15.69 15.94
N ASN A 401 17.32 15.00 15.63
CA ASN A 401 18.35 14.56 16.58
C ASN A 401 17.85 13.68 17.75
N ARG A 402 16.72 12.98 17.57
CA ARG A 402 16.14 12.11 18.59
C ARG A 402 15.89 10.71 18.04
N SER A 403 16.11 9.71 18.87
CA SER A 403 15.79 8.31 18.54
C SER A 403 14.29 8.11 18.51
N ILE A 404 13.78 7.52 17.43
CA ILE A 404 12.37 7.12 17.31
C ILE A 404 12.00 6.13 18.42
N TYR A 405 12.87 5.17 18.72
CA TYR A 405 12.64 4.18 19.78
C TYR A 405 12.44 4.82 21.15
N ASP A 406 13.28 5.78 21.54
CA ASP A 406 13.16 6.43 22.85
C ASP A 406 11.94 7.36 22.93
N ILE A 407 11.59 8.05 21.84
CA ILE A 407 10.34 8.82 21.78
C ILE A 407 9.13 7.90 21.95
N ARG A 408 9.08 6.74 21.27
CA ARG A 408 7.97 5.80 21.42
C ARG A 408 7.86 5.22 22.83
N LYS A 409 8.99 5.00 23.51
CA LYS A 409 8.99 4.66 24.94
C LYS A 409 8.43 5.80 25.80
N GLU A 410 8.77 7.04 25.49
CA GLU A 410 8.23 8.20 26.21
C GLU A 410 6.73 8.37 25.98
N ILE A 411 6.24 8.17 24.76
CA ILE A 411 4.81 8.09 24.42
C ILE A 411 4.12 7.05 25.32
N GLY A 412 4.71 5.85 25.46
CA GLY A 412 4.21 4.81 26.35
C GLY A 412 4.18 5.20 27.83
N ARG A 413 5.21 5.94 28.29
CA ARG A 413 5.32 6.46 29.66
C ARG A 413 4.19 7.46 29.95
N ILE A 414 3.98 8.43 29.06
CA ILE A 414 2.90 9.43 29.20
C ILE A 414 1.52 8.77 29.11
N LEU A 415 1.34 7.78 28.23
CA LEU A 415 0.09 7.03 28.17
C LEU A 415 -0.25 6.32 29.49
N ALA A 416 0.76 5.87 30.25
CA ALA A 416 0.58 5.30 31.58
C ALA A 416 0.22 6.36 32.64
N GLU A 417 0.70 7.59 32.49
CA GLU A 417 0.33 8.72 33.36
C GLU A 417 -1.12 9.16 33.12
N GLU A 418 -1.50 9.34 31.85
CA GLU A 418 -2.85 9.75 31.47
C GLU A 418 -3.89 8.65 31.72
N SER A 419 -3.49 7.39 31.57
CA SER A 419 -4.38 6.25 31.65
C SER A 419 -3.76 5.10 32.43
N PRO A 420 -3.64 5.23 33.77
CA PRO A 420 -2.95 4.26 34.62
C PRO A 420 -3.63 2.88 34.62
N PRO A 421 -2.88 1.82 34.96
CA PRO A 421 -3.43 0.48 35.08
C PRO A 421 -4.46 0.39 36.20
N LYS A 422 -5.45 -0.49 36.04
CA LYS A 422 -6.33 -0.89 37.16
C LYS A 422 -5.59 -1.87 38.07
N ASN A 423 -5.95 -1.90 39.35
CA ASN A 423 -5.32 -2.76 40.37
C ASN A 423 -5.37 -4.27 40.06
N ASN A 424 -6.33 -4.72 39.24
CA ASN A 424 -6.52 -6.13 38.88
C ASN A 424 -5.75 -6.55 37.62
N VAL A 425 -5.01 -5.65 36.96
CA VAL A 425 -4.22 -5.95 35.76
C VAL A 425 -2.96 -6.74 36.14
N ASN A 426 -2.63 -7.76 35.35
CA ASN A 426 -1.50 -8.65 35.61
C ASN A 426 -0.25 -8.32 34.80
N MET A 427 -0.41 -7.82 33.57
CA MET A 427 0.70 -7.62 32.64
C MET A 427 0.34 -6.63 31.52
N VAL A 428 1.38 -6.13 30.86
CA VAL A 428 1.30 -5.37 29.62
C VAL A 428 1.66 -6.28 28.46
N VAL A 429 0.88 -6.27 27.39
CA VAL A 429 1.08 -7.06 26.17
C VAL A 429 1.11 -6.10 24.97
N PRO A 430 2.22 -6.01 24.23
CA PRO A 430 2.26 -5.25 22.98
C PRO A 430 1.59 -6.01 21.83
N ILE A 431 0.99 -5.27 20.90
CA ILE A 431 0.74 -5.77 19.54
C ILE A 431 2.05 -5.57 18.74
N PRO A 432 2.66 -6.66 18.22
CA PRO A 432 3.91 -6.54 17.47
C PRO A 432 3.72 -6.01 16.04
N ASP A 433 4.66 -5.26 15.48
CA ASP A 433 5.95 -4.88 16.08
C ASP A 433 5.96 -3.42 16.59
N SER A 434 5.09 -2.57 16.04
CA SER A 434 5.04 -1.13 16.29
C SER A 434 4.66 -0.77 17.73
N GLY A 435 3.79 -1.56 18.38
CA GLY A 435 3.36 -1.32 19.77
C GLY A 435 4.42 -1.64 20.83
N ILE A 436 5.52 -2.31 20.46
CA ILE A 436 6.52 -2.80 21.43
C ILE A 436 7.19 -1.66 22.21
N PRO A 437 7.76 -0.60 21.60
CA PRO A 437 8.46 0.43 22.37
C PRO A 437 7.53 1.19 23.32
N ALA A 438 6.30 1.50 22.88
CA ALA A 438 5.29 2.11 23.75
C ALA A 438 4.92 1.19 24.93
N ALA A 439 4.80 -0.12 24.70
CA ALA A 439 4.56 -1.06 25.78
C ALA A 439 5.72 -1.14 26.78
N ILE A 440 6.96 -1.07 26.33
CA ILE A 440 8.15 -1.00 27.20
C ILE A 440 8.05 0.24 28.11
N GLY A 441 7.73 1.40 27.53
CA GLY A 441 7.56 2.65 28.27
C GLY A 441 6.45 2.57 29.32
N TYR A 442 5.29 2.08 28.90
CA TYR A 442 4.12 1.93 29.77
C TYR A 442 4.39 0.95 30.92
N ALA A 443 4.95 -0.22 30.62
CA ALA A 443 5.27 -1.25 31.61
C ALA A 443 6.29 -0.74 32.64
N LYS A 444 7.35 -0.07 32.17
CA LYS A 444 8.38 0.52 33.05
C LYS A 444 7.80 1.57 34.00
N HIS A 445 6.91 2.43 33.51
CA HIS A 445 6.28 3.45 34.34
C HIS A 445 5.28 2.87 35.34
N SER A 446 4.44 1.94 34.88
CA SER A 446 3.39 1.31 35.70
C SER A 446 3.91 0.27 36.70
N GLY A 447 5.14 -0.22 36.53
CA GLY A 447 5.70 -1.30 37.34
C GLY A 447 5.12 -2.69 37.03
N LEU A 448 4.35 -2.82 35.94
CA LEU A 448 3.80 -4.10 35.49
C LEU A 448 4.81 -4.87 34.63
N PRO A 449 4.83 -6.22 34.69
CA PRO A 449 5.64 -7.01 33.77
C PRO A 449 5.10 -6.85 32.34
N MET A 450 6.02 -6.74 31.38
CA MET A 450 5.70 -6.83 29.95
C MET A 450 5.91 -8.26 29.47
N GLU A 451 4.90 -8.83 28.83
CA GLU A 451 4.91 -10.20 28.33
C GLU A 451 4.61 -10.23 26.83
N LEU A 452 5.28 -11.12 26.10
CA LEU A 452 4.99 -11.38 24.69
C LEU A 452 3.79 -12.34 24.57
N GLY A 453 2.61 -11.80 24.89
CA GLY A 453 1.34 -12.51 24.78
C GLY A 453 0.90 -12.74 23.33
N ILE A 454 1.37 -11.92 22.39
CA ILE A 454 1.12 -12.05 20.96
C ILE A 454 2.46 -12.26 20.27
N ILE A 455 2.53 -13.29 19.43
CA ILE A 455 3.70 -13.61 18.62
C ILE A 455 3.37 -13.35 17.16
N ARG A 456 4.16 -12.49 16.51
CA ARG A 456 4.09 -12.29 15.05
C ARG A 456 4.71 -13.48 14.34
N ASN A 457 4.05 -13.98 13.30
CA ASN A 457 4.64 -14.96 12.42
C ASN A 457 5.45 -14.25 11.32
N HIS A 458 6.75 -14.57 11.25
CA HIS A 458 7.68 -13.93 10.32
C HIS A 458 7.68 -14.58 8.92
N TYR A 459 7.05 -15.75 8.76
CA TYR A 459 7.08 -16.53 7.52
C TYR A 459 5.86 -16.29 6.62
N ILE A 460 5.23 -15.14 6.76
CA ILE A 460 4.08 -14.77 5.95
C ILE A 460 4.60 -14.08 4.70
N GLY A 461 4.85 -14.88 3.66
CA GLY A 461 5.00 -14.33 2.32
C GLY A 461 3.71 -13.62 1.88
N ARG A 462 3.81 -12.80 0.82
CA ARG A 462 2.61 -12.49 0.04
C ARG A 462 2.10 -13.82 -0.50
N THR A 463 0.99 -14.33 0.02
CA THR A 463 0.28 -15.41 -0.68
C THR A 463 -0.14 -14.84 -2.03
N PHE A 464 0.53 -15.27 -3.11
CA PHE A 464 0.26 -14.91 -4.51
C PHE A 464 -1.10 -15.42 -5.02
N ILE A 465 -1.89 -16.04 -4.15
CA ILE A 465 -3.25 -16.45 -4.45
C ILE A 465 -4.11 -15.19 -4.48
N GLN A 466 -4.64 -14.83 -5.67
CA GLN A 466 -5.70 -13.82 -5.81
C GLN A 466 -6.79 -14.14 -4.77
N PRO A 467 -7.09 -13.24 -3.82
CA PRO A 467 -7.92 -13.65 -2.71
C PRO A 467 -9.37 -13.70 -3.17
N THR A 468 -9.94 -14.92 -3.22
CA THR A 468 -11.36 -15.07 -2.90
C THR A 468 -11.58 -14.51 -1.50
N ALA A 469 -12.81 -14.07 -1.20
CA ALA A 469 -13.13 -13.44 0.07
C ALA A 469 -12.80 -14.34 1.29
N GLU A 470 -12.65 -15.65 1.08
CA GLU A 470 -12.29 -16.68 2.06
C GLU A 470 -10.83 -16.58 2.56
N VAL A 471 -9.88 -16.28 1.66
CA VAL A 471 -8.44 -16.21 1.99
C VAL A 471 -8.11 -14.98 2.86
N ARG A 472 -8.93 -13.92 2.78
CA ARG A 472 -8.74 -12.70 3.60
C ARG A 472 -8.95 -12.94 5.09
N LYS A 473 -9.79 -13.91 5.47
CA LYS A 473 -10.16 -14.20 6.87
C LYS A 473 -9.11 -15.00 7.63
N VAL A 474 -8.37 -15.87 6.93
CA VAL A 474 -7.27 -16.67 7.52
C VAL A 474 -6.01 -15.81 7.77
N ARG A 475 -5.94 -14.63 7.15
CA ARG A 475 -4.74 -13.77 7.13
C ARG A 475 -4.28 -13.31 8.52
N ILE A 476 -5.18 -13.12 9.49
CA ILE A 476 -4.76 -12.69 10.84
C ILE A 476 -4.24 -13.86 11.68
N LYS A 477 -4.84 -15.05 11.58
CA LYS A 477 -4.26 -16.28 12.18
C LYS A 477 -2.93 -16.65 11.52
N LEU A 478 -2.72 -16.25 10.26
CA LEU A 478 -1.41 -16.32 9.62
C LEU A 478 -0.44 -15.27 10.19
N LYS A 479 -0.93 -14.07 10.54
CA LYS A 479 -0.16 -12.92 11.10
C LYS A 479 0.28 -13.09 12.54
N PHE A 480 -0.63 -13.48 13.42
CA PHE A 480 -0.42 -13.44 14.86
C PHE A 480 -0.91 -14.72 15.51
N ASN A 481 -0.19 -15.14 16.55
CA ASN A 481 -0.58 -16.23 17.43
C ASN A 481 -0.59 -15.76 18.88
N ALA A 482 -1.63 -16.11 19.62
CA ALA A 482 -1.72 -15.84 21.05
C ALA A 482 -0.95 -16.92 21.85
N ASN A 483 -0.11 -16.48 22.78
CA ASN A 483 0.54 -17.36 23.75
C ASN A 483 -0.45 -17.75 24.87
N LYS A 484 -1.28 -18.75 24.58
CA LYS A 484 -2.37 -19.20 25.46
C LYS A 484 -1.93 -19.54 26.89
N HIS A 485 -0.74 -20.13 27.05
CA HIS A 485 -0.23 -20.48 28.38
C HIS A 485 0.01 -19.25 29.26
N THR A 486 0.57 -18.18 28.69
CA THR A 486 0.83 -16.93 29.40
C THR A 486 -0.46 -16.14 29.67
N LEU A 487 -1.41 -16.17 28.72
CA LEU A 487 -2.58 -15.31 28.71
C LEU A 487 -3.80 -15.84 29.49
N LYS A 488 -3.94 -17.15 29.67
CA LYS A 488 -5.17 -17.76 30.21
C LYS A 488 -5.49 -17.26 31.61
N GLY A 489 -6.70 -16.73 31.78
CA GLY A 489 -7.25 -16.22 33.04
C GLY A 489 -6.65 -14.90 33.51
N LYS A 490 -5.86 -14.22 32.68
CA LYS A 490 -5.21 -12.94 33.01
C LYS A 490 -6.04 -11.74 32.59
N ASN A 491 -5.88 -10.64 33.30
CA ASN A 491 -6.33 -9.31 32.92
C ASN A 491 -5.12 -8.56 32.36
N ILE A 492 -5.21 -8.07 31.12
CA ILE A 492 -4.05 -7.49 30.42
C ILE A 492 -4.30 -6.05 30.02
N ILE A 493 -3.24 -5.27 29.95
CA ILE A 493 -3.20 -4.05 29.16
C ILE A 493 -2.65 -4.41 27.78
N LEU A 494 -3.45 -4.18 26.75
CA LEU A 494 -3.05 -4.39 25.36
C LEU A 494 -2.65 -3.04 24.77
N ILE A 495 -1.46 -2.95 24.19
CA ILE A 495 -0.95 -1.69 23.62
C ILE A 495 -0.80 -1.82 22.11
N ASP A 496 -1.39 -0.88 21.39
CA ASP A 496 -1.24 -0.70 19.95
C ASP A 496 -0.83 0.74 19.64
N ASP A 497 -0.26 0.97 18.46
CA ASP A 497 0.15 2.32 18.07
C ASP A 497 -1.03 3.22 17.69
N SER A 498 -1.99 2.69 16.92
CA SER A 498 -3.08 3.47 16.35
C SER A 498 -4.32 2.63 16.01
N ILE A 499 -5.47 3.28 15.83
CA ILE A 499 -6.69 2.63 15.32
C ILE A 499 -7.21 3.41 14.11
N VAL A 500 -7.36 2.72 12.99
CA VAL A 500 -7.83 3.30 11.71
C VAL A 500 -9.27 2.89 11.42
N ARG A 501 -9.49 1.66 10.94
CA ARG A 501 -10.82 1.07 10.71
C ARG A 501 -11.28 0.16 11.84
N GLY A 502 -10.36 -0.27 12.70
CA GLY A 502 -10.61 -1.18 13.83
C GLY A 502 -10.69 -2.67 13.46
N SER A 503 -10.84 -3.04 12.19
CA SER A 503 -11.04 -4.44 11.77
C SER A 503 -9.90 -5.39 12.15
N THR A 504 -8.64 -4.99 11.95
CA THR A 504 -7.47 -5.79 12.39
C THR A 504 -7.49 -6.01 13.90
N LEU A 505 -7.76 -4.95 14.66
CA LEU A 505 -7.74 -4.98 16.12
C LEU A 505 -8.87 -5.85 16.67
N THR A 506 -10.09 -5.75 16.15
CA THR A 506 -11.22 -6.62 16.52
C THR A 506 -10.84 -8.11 16.41
N ASN A 507 -10.14 -8.50 15.35
CA ASN A 507 -9.69 -9.88 15.17
C ASN A 507 -8.61 -10.30 16.18
N ILE A 508 -7.68 -9.40 16.53
CA ILE A 508 -6.70 -9.64 17.60
C ILE A 508 -7.41 -9.82 18.94
N ILE A 509 -8.43 -9.01 19.23
CA ILE A 509 -9.23 -9.14 20.45
C ILE A 509 -9.94 -10.49 20.52
N VAL A 510 -10.56 -10.95 19.43
CA VAL A 510 -11.19 -12.29 19.37
C VAL A 510 -10.16 -13.38 19.64
N MET A 511 -8.99 -13.33 18.99
CA MET A 511 -7.91 -14.30 19.22
C MET A 511 -7.46 -14.33 20.70
N LEU A 512 -7.35 -13.17 21.36
CA LEU A 512 -6.99 -13.07 22.77
C LEU A 512 -8.08 -13.63 23.70
N LYS A 513 -9.35 -13.37 23.40
CA LYS A 513 -10.48 -13.95 24.15
C LYS A 513 -10.52 -15.47 24.01
N ASP A 514 -10.28 -16.01 22.82
CA ASP A 514 -10.18 -17.46 22.55
C ASP A 514 -8.99 -18.11 23.29
N ALA A 515 -7.91 -17.34 23.49
CA ALA A 515 -6.78 -17.74 24.34
C ALA A 515 -7.13 -17.74 25.84
N GLY A 516 -8.30 -17.22 26.22
CA GLY A 516 -8.82 -17.22 27.58
C GLY A 516 -8.40 -16.01 28.40
N VAL A 517 -8.05 -14.88 27.78
CA VAL A 517 -7.88 -13.60 28.47
C VAL A 517 -9.21 -13.20 29.12
N LYS A 518 -9.17 -12.77 30.38
CA LYS A 518 -10.37 -12.45 31.17
C LYS A 518 -10.84 -11.02 30.97
N GLU A 519 -9.94 -10.04 31.07
CA GLU A 519 -10.21 -8.63 30.78
C GLU A 519 -9.11 -8.07 29.87
N ILE A 520 -9.48 -7.27 28.88
CA ILE A 520 -8.58 -6.58 27.96
C ILE A 520 -8.79 -5.07 28.10
N HIS A 521 -7.76 -4.38 28.60
CA HIS A 521 -7.70 -2.93 28.67
C HIS A 521 -6.82 -2.40 27.54
N LEU A 522 -7.47 -1.99 26.46
CA LEU A 522 -6.79 -1.48 25.27
C LEU A 522 -6.31 -0.04 25.48
N LYS A 523 -5.05 0.23 25.17
CA LYS A 523 -4.41 1.54 25.24
C LYS A 523 -3.74 1.83 23.90
N ILE A 524 -4.05 2.96 23.30
CA ILE A 524 -3.55 3.35 21.99
C ILE A 524 -2.53 4.48 22.18
N SER A 525 -1.32 4.27 21.67
CA SER A 525 -0.21 5.21 21.84
C SER A 525 -0.22 6.37 20.83
N SER A 526 -1.41 6.73 20.36
CA SER A 526 -1.68 7.90 19.53
C SER A 526 -3.03 8.52 19.93
N PRO A 527 -3.26 9.79 19.58
CA PRO A 527 -4.59 10.36 19.55
C PRO A 527 -5.50 9.63 18.53
N PRO A 528 -6.83 9.77 18.65
CA PRO A 528 -7.76 9.20 17.69
C PRO A 528 -7.58 9.82 16.30
N ILE A 529 -7.51 8.99 15.25
CA ILE A 529 -7.37 9.43 13.86
C ILE A 529 -8.75 9.78 13.31
N LYS A 530 -9.03 11.07 13.18
CA LYS A 530 -10.35 11.61 12.82
C LYS A 530 -10.43 12.15 11.39
N HIS A 531 -9.28 12.34 10.75
CA HIS A 531 -9.21 12.97 9.44
C HIS A 531 -8.26 12.20 8.52
N SER A 532 -8.64 12.10 7.25
CA SER A 532 -7.74 11.63 6.20
C SER A 532 -6.53 12.55 6.05
N CYS A 533 -5.37 11.97 5.79
CA CYS A 533 -4.15 12.67 5.48
C CYS A 533 -4.06 12.97 3.99
N PHE A 534 -3.56 14.16 3.64
CA PHE A 534 -3.29 14.58 2.25
C PHE A 534 -1.80 14.84 2.02
N TYR A 535 -0.95 14.45 2.98
CA TYR A 535 0.46 14.84 3.03
C TYR A 535 1.41 13.64 2.90
N GLY A 536 0.96 12.47 2.48
CA GLY A 536 1.82 11.30 2.30
C GLY A 536 1.58 10.15 3.29
N ILE A 537 0.37 10.01 3.82
CA ILE A 537 0.00 8.81 4.58
C ILE A 537 -1.20 8.19 3.87
N ASP A 538 -1.13 6.89 3.58
CA ASP A 538 -2.25 6.14 3.02
C ASP A 538 -3.33 5.96 4.08
N THR A 539 -4.18 6.97 4.21
CA THR A 539 -5.35 6.93 5.08
C THR A 539 -6.62 6.70 4.27
N PRO A 540 -7.58 5.89 4.77
CA PRO A 540 -8.92 5.83 4.20
C PRO A 540 -9.61 7.19 4.18
N GLU A 541 -10.72 7.28 3.44
CA GLU A 541 -11.64 8.39 3.56
C GLU A 541 -12.20 8.51 4.99
N CYS A 542 -12.53 9.74 5.42
CA CYS A 542 -13.04 10.00 6.77
C CYS A 542 -14.24 9.13 7.16
N LYS A 543 -15.11 8.77 6.20
CA LYS A 543 -16.27 7.89 6.45
C LYS A 543 -15.89 6.47 6.90
N ASP A 544 -14.68 6.03 6.55
CA ASP A 544 -14.15 4.70 6.86
C ASP A 544 -13.25 4.72 8.11
N LEU A 545 -12.91 5.90 8.64
CA LEU A 545 -12.18 6.06 9.90
C LEU A 545 -13.12 5.84 11.08
N ILE A 546 -12.80 4.88 11.95
CA ILE A 546 -13.68 4.54 13.08
C ILE A 546 -13.82 5.71 14.06
N ALA A 547 -12.73 6.42 14.34
CA ALA A 547 -12.71 7.53 15.29
C ALA A 547 -13.25 8.84 14.72
N ALA A 548 -13.44 8.94 13.41
CA ALA A 548 -14.14 10.07 12.80
C ALA A 548 -15.66 9.99 13.02
N ASN A 549 -16.19 8.77 13.13
CA ASN A 549 -17.62 8.50 13.13
C ASN A 549 -18.16 7.95 14.45
N LYS A 550 -17.29 7.68 15.44
CA LYS A 550 -17.65 7.06 16.73
C LYS A 550 -16.92 7.72 17.88
N SER A 551 -17.62 7.83 19.01
CA SER A 551 -17.05 8.15 20.31
C SER A 551 -16.15 7.02 20.83
N VAL A 552 -15.32 7.32 21.83
CA VAL A 552 -14.42 6.32 22.44
C VAL A 552 -15.21 5.16 23.04
N GLU A 553 -16.37 5.45 23.65
CA GLU A 553 -17.28 4.46 24.20
C GLU A 553 -17.84 3.53 23.12
N GLU A 554 -18.28 4.09 21.99
CA GLU A 554 -18.77 3.28 20.85
C GLU A 554 -17.64 2.45 20.22
N ILE A 555 -16.43 3.00 20.10
CA ILE A 555 -15.26 2.24 19.60
C ILE A 555 -14.96 1.06 20.53
N LYS A 556 -14.96 1.28 21.85
CA LYS A 556 -14.77 0.24 22.86
C LYS A 556 -15.77 -0.91 22.68
N GLU A 557 -17.05 -0.59 22.45
CA GLU A 557 -18.11 -1.57 22.20
C GLU A 557 -17.90 -2.33 20.89
N VAL A 558 -17.58 -1.64 19.80
CA VAL A 558 -17.34 -2.25 18.48
C VAL A 558 -16.13 -3.19 18.50
N ILE A 559 -15.05 -2.80 19.16
CA ILE A 559 -13.83 -3.61 19.27
C ILE A 559 -14.01 -4.74 20.30
N GLY A 560 -14.91 -4.55 21.28
CA GLY A 560 -15.26 -5.55 22.27
C GLY A 560 -14.23 -5.68 23.40
N VAL A 561 -13.71 -4.57 23.92
CA VAL A 561 -12.74 -4.53 25.03
C VAL A 561 -13.35 -3.96 26.31
N ASP A 562 -12.77 -4.27 27.46
CA ASP A 562 -13.29 -3.84 28.78
C ASP A 562 -13.07 -2.35 29.05
N SER A 563 -11.99 -1.79 28.50
CA SER A 563 -11.76 -0.36 28.46
C SER A 563 -10.87 0.02 27.30
N LEU A 564 -11.07 1.22 26.76
CA LEU A 564 -10.25 1.82 25.72
C LEU A 564 -9.77 3.19 26.19
N ALA A 565 -8.50 3.51 25.95
CA ALA A 565 -7.98 4.86 26.08
C ALA A 565 -7.02 5.17 24.92
N PHE A 566 -7.02 6.43 24.50
CA PHE A 566 -6.07 6.98 23.54
C PHE A 566 -5.15 7.94 24.28
N LEU A 567 -3.90 8.05 23.83
CA LEU A 567 -3.03 9.14 24.24
C LEU A 567 -3.65 10.48 23.82
N SER A 568 -3.60 11.48 24.69
CA SER A 568 -4.06 12.82 24.34
C SER A 568 -3.13 13.48 23.30
N ILE A 569 -3.64 14.47 22.56
CA ILE A 569 -2.80 15.22 21.61
C ILE A 569 -1.68 15.97 22.35
N ASP A 570 -1.98 16.53 23.52
CA ASP A 570 -0.98 17.21 24.35
C ASP A 570 0.04 16.23 24.92
N GLY A 571 -0.38 15.02 25.30
CA GLY A 571 0.50 13.95 25.73
C GLY A 571 1.44 13.49 24.63
N LEU A 572 0.97 13.40 23.38
CA LEU A 572 1.82 13.10 22.23
C LEU A 572 2.87 14.21 22.02
N TYR A 573 2.45 15.48 22.05
CA TYR A 573 3.36 16.62 21.93
C TYR A 573 4.37 16.67 23.08
N GLN A 574 3.93 16.37 24.31
CA GLN A 574 4.79 16.31 25.48
C GLN A 574 5.85 15.20 25.34
N ALA A 575 5.49 14.03 24.79
CA ALA A 575 6.46 12.95 24.57
C ALA A 575 7.47 13.29 23.47
N VAL A 576 7.00 13.88 22.37
CA VAL A 576 7.85 14.20 21.23
C VAL A 576 8.77 15.37 21.57
N LYS A 577 8.22 16.48 22.09
CA LYS A 577 8.91 17.79 22.19
C LYS A 577 9.10 18.30 23.62
N GLY A 578 8.48 17.68 24.62
CA GLY A 578 8.55 18.17 26.01
C GLY A 578 7.66 19.38 26.29
N GLU A 579 6.76 19.72 25.36
CA GLU A 579 5.83 20.84 25.43
C GLU A 579 4.43 20.40 24.99
N VAL A 580 3.39 21.11 25.42
CA VAL A 580 2.01 20.88 24.94
C VAL A 580 1.79 21.47 23.54
N ARG A 581 0.69 21.08 22.88
CA ARG A 581 0.35 21.58 21.55
C ARG A 581 -0.03 23.06 21.60
N ASN A 582 0.52 23.86 20.70
CA ASN A 582 0.02 25.21 20.46
C ASN A 582 -1.12 25.19 19.43
N ASN A 583 -2.35 25.46 19.87
CA ASN A 583 -3.53 25.41 18.99
C ASN A 583 -3.55 26.44 17.86
N ALA A 584 -2.92 27.60 18.06
CA ALA A 584 -2.87 28.65 17.04
C ALA A 584 -1.75 28.39 16.02
N THR A 585 -0.63 27.83 16.48
CA THR A 585 0.54 27.54 15.64
C THR A 585 1.15 26.19 16.02
N PRO A 586 0.55 25.07 15.59
CA PRO A 586 1.05 23.74 15.90
C PRO A 586 2.54 23.61 15.59
N GLN A 587 3.27 22.87 16.43
CA GLN A 587 4.71 22.63 16.23
C GLN A 587 4.97 21.52 15.21
N TYR A 588 3.97 20.68 14.93
CA TYR A 588 4.04 19.56 13.99
C TYR A 588 2.80 19.52 13.09
N CYS A 589 2.89 18.81 11.98
CA CYS A 589 1.70 18.41 11.24
C CYS A 589 0.98 17.30 12.00
N ASP A 590 -0.21 17.62 12.52
CA ASP A 590 -1.12 16.71 13.23
C ASP A 590 -2.52 16.65 12.59
N ALA A 591 -2.60 16.98 11.29
CA ALA A 591 -3.86 17.11 10.56
C ALA A 591 -4.74 15.86 10.65
N CYS A 592 -4.15 14.65 10.68
CA CYS A 592 -4.87 13.38 10.81
C CYS A 592 -5.64 13.25 12.15
N PHE A 593 -5.18 13.93 13.21
CA PHE A 593 -5.82 13.93 14.52
C PHE A 593 -6.76 15.13 14.71
N THR A 594 -6.37 16.31 14.23
CA THR A 594 -7.02 17.58 14.60
C THR A 594 -7.80 18.24 13.46
N GLY A 595 -7.55 17.83 12.22
CA GLY A 595 -8.06 18.50 11.02
C GLY A 595 -7.41 19.86 10.75
N SER A 596 -6.47 20.29 11.59
CA SER A 596 -5.71 21.53 11.39
C SER A 596 -4.78 21.35 10.21
N THR A 597 -5.11 21.99 9.11
CA THR A 597 -4.30 21.95 7.89
C THR A 597 -3.07 22.84 8.06
N VAL A 598 -1.97 22.46 7.40
CA VAL A 598 -0.79 23.30 7.36
C VAL A 598 -1.13 24.52 6.51
N SER A 599 -1.25 25.68 7.16
CA SER A 599 -1.80 26.93 6.59
C SER A 599 -1.18 27.37 5.25
N SER A 600 0.03 26.91 4.93
CA SER A 600 0.76 27.21 3.70
C SER A 600 0.49 26.25 2.54
N ILE A 601 -0.27 25.17 2.73
CA ILE A 601 -0.43 24.09 1.75
C ILE A 601 -1.86 24.02 1.16
N LEU A 602 -2.82 24.78 1.69
CA LEU A 602 -4.14 24.90 1.06
C LEU A 602 -4.27 26.19 0.23
N PRO A 603 -4.97 26.13 -0.92
CA PRO A 603 -5.42 27.34 -1.59
C PRO A 603 -6.39 28.10 -0.67
N THR A 604 -6.13 29.38 -0.47
CA THR A 604 -7.04 30.30 0.20
C THR A 604 -8.33 30.42 -0.61
N SER A 605 -9.41 29.80 -0.13
CA SER A 605 -10.79 29.95 -0.60
C SER A 605 -11.11 29.58 -2.05
N SER A 606 -12.27 28.95 -2.22
CA SER A 606 -12.88 28.49 -3.46
C SER A 606 -13.35 29.62 -4.41
N ASP A 607 -12.70 30.78 -4.44
CA ASP A 607 -13.14 31.93 -5.25
C ASP A 607 -12.03 32.88 -5.73
N SER A 608 -10.75 32.48 -5.66
CA SER A 608 -9.71 33.19 -6.40
C SER A 608 -9.22 32.30 -7.53
N ALA A 609 -9.42 32.76 -8.76
CA ALA A 609 -8.66 32.27 -9.90
C ALA A 609 -7.20 32.20 -9.45
N ILE A 610 -6.63 30.99 -9.46
CA ILE A 610 -5.20 30.82 -9.32
C ILE A 610 -4.62 31.71 -10.42
N ASP A 611 -3.97 32.80 -10.07
CA ASP A 611 -3.05 33.51 -10.96
C ASP A 611 -1.89 32.54 -11.20
N MET A 612 -2.16 31.49 -11.97
CA MET A 612 -1.15 30.65 -12.58
C MET A 612 -0.36 31.58 -13.47
N VAL A 613 0.90 31.82 -13.10
CA VAL A 613 1.85 32.53 -13.94
C VAL A 613 1.73 31.92 -15.33
N SER A 614 1.32 32.75 -16.28
CA SER A 614 1.01 32.34 -17.64
C SER A 614 2.26 31.69 -18.21
N ILE A 615 2.23 30.37 -18.40
CA ILE A 615 3.27 29.66 -19.15
C ILE A 615 3.14 30.16 -20.59
N PRO A 616 4.14 30.88 -21.15
CA PRO A 616 4.04 31.45 -22.48
C PRO A 616 3.87 30.35 -23.52
N THR A 617 2.75 30.38 -24.24
CA THR A 617 2.58 29.61 -25.48
C THR A 617 3.30 30.37 -26.60
N GLY A 618 4.50 29.95 -26.98
CA GLY A 618 5.14 30.43 -28.22
C GLY A 618 4.56 29.76 -29.47
N PRO A 619 4.81 30.26 -30.71
CA PRO A 619 5.58 31.46 -31.08
C PRO A 619 4.76 32.46 -31.94
N GLU A 620 4.55 33.69 -31.45
CA GLU A 620 4.19 34.82 -32.31
C GLU A 620 5.41 35.70 -32.62
N VAL A 621 6.37 35.16 -33.39
CA VAL A 621 7.32 36.01 -34.13
C VAL A 621 7.64 35.35 -35.48
N LEU A 622 6.72 35.48 -36.43
CA LEU A 622 6.99 35.25 -37.86
C LEU A 622 5.96 36.03 -38.69
N ASN A 623 6.15 37.35 -38.77
CA ASN A 623 5.91 38.17 -39.97
C ASN A 623 5.87 39.66 -39.62
N LYS A 624 7.04 40.30 -39.61
CA LYS A 624 7.18 41.70 -40.03
C LYS A 624 8.65 41.95 -40.29
N ASN A 625 9.00 41.95 -41.57
CA ASN A 625 10.14 42.61 -42.23
C ASN A 625 10.90 41.68 -43.17
N LEU A 626 10.31 41.38 -44.32
CA LEU A 626 11.04 41.33 -45.59
C LEU A 626 10.16 41.99 -46.66
N ARG A 627 10.72 42.98 -47.35
CA ARG A 627 10.32 43.35 -48.71
C ARG A 627 10.65 42.21 -49.67
#